data_AF-A0A8T3T2G3-F1
#
_entry.id   AF-A0A8T3T2G3-F1
#
_cell.length_a   1.000
_cell.length_b   1.000
_cell.length_c   1.000
_cell.angle_alpha   90.00
_cell.angle_beta   90.00
_cell.angle_gamma   90.00
#
_symmetry.space_group_name_H-M   'P 1'
#
loop_
_entity.id
_entity.type
_entity.pdbx_description
1 polymer ?
#
loop_
_entity_poly.entity_id
_entity_poly.type
_entity_poly.pdbx_seq_one_letter_code
_entity_poly.pdbx_strand_id
1 'polypeptide(L)' 'MPTGPINRVADNSLAKRLLDWEPKMKFMDGLHRTIDWYFATKDRSEVKERLPLALVER' A
#
# COMPACT_ATOMS: atom_id res chain seq x y z
N MET A 1 -27.05 7.95 11.08
CA MET A 1 -25.79 7.20 10.85
C MET A 1 -24.75 8.18 10.31
N PRO A 2 -23.47 8.13 10.72
CA PRO A 2 -22.47 8.99 10.10
C PRO A 2 -22.22 8.51 8.66
N THR A 3 -22.47 9.38 7.69
CA THR A 3 -22.17 9.16 6.28
C THR A 3 -20.68 9.44 6.08
N GLY A 4 -19.86 8.40 6.18
CA GLY A 4 -18.44 8.49 5.84
C GLY A 4 -18.25 8.81 4.34
N PRO A 5 -17.12 9.40 3.94
CA PRO A 5 -16.82 9.63 2.53
C PRO A 5 -16.80 8.30 1.78
N ILE A 6 -17.53 8.24 0.66
CA ILE A 6 -17.68 7.04 -0.18
C ILE A 6 -16.30 6.53 -0.61
N ASN A 7 -15.39 7.44 -0.96
CA ASN A 7 -14.02 7.14 -1.36
C ASN A 7 -13.06 8.17 -0.75
N ARG A 8 -11.83 7.75 -0.44
CA ARG A 8 -10.72 8.65 -0.09
C ARG A 8 -9.78 8.75 -1.28
N VAL A 9 -10.01 9.73 -2.15
CA VAL A 9 -9.21 9.98 -3.36
C VAL A 9 -8.59 11.37 -3.27
N ALA A 10 -7.31 11.48 -3.61
CA ALA A 10 -6.60 12.75 -3.69
C ALA A 10 -6.57 13.27 -5.14
N ASP A 11 -6.85 14.55 -5.34
CA ASP A 11 -6.62 15.24 -6.62
C ASP A 11 -5.15 15.70 -6.69
N ASN A 12 -4.47 15.33 -7.78
CA ASN A 12 -3.05 15.66 -8.02
C ASN A 12 -2.84 16.76 -9.07
N SER A 13 -3.90 17.41 -9.56
CA SER A 13 -3.84 18.44 -10.61
C SER A 13 -2.88 19.59 -10.28
N LEU A 14 -2.83 20.00 -9.01
CA LEU A 14 -1.92 21.08 -8.56
C LEU A 14 -0.45 20.68 -8.69
N ALA A 15 -0.11 19.44 -8.34
CA ALA A 15 1.26 18.92 -8.45
C ALA A 15 1.68 18.79 -9.91
N LYS A 16 0.80 18.30 -10.78
CA LYS A 16 1.02 18.27 -12.24
C LYS A 16 1.31 19.67 -12.77
N ARG A 17 0.50 20.68 -12.41
CA ARG A 17 0.67 22.06 -12.91
C ARG A 17 1.97 22.73 -12.44
N LEU A 18 2.34 22.56 -11.17
CA LEU A 18 3.47 23.28 -10.58
C LEU A 18 4.81 22.56 -10.75
N LEU A 19 4.78 21.24 -10.82
CA LEU A 19 5.99 20.40 -10.74
C LEU A 19 6.15 19.48 -11.95
N ASP A 20 5.20 19.49 -12.89
CA ASP A 20 5.07 18.46 -13.94
C ASP A 20 5.08 17.03 -13.37
N TRP A 21 4.55 16.88 -12.15
CA TRP A 21 4.58 15.62 -11.43
C TRP A 21 3.31 14.81 -11.65
N GLU A 22 3.50 13.51 -11.91
CA GLU A 22 2.44 12.51 -11.92
C GLU A 22 2.96 11.12 -11.50
N PRO A 23 2.08 10.22 -11.01
CA PRO A 23 2.47 8.85 -10.71
C PRO A 23 2.94 8.12 -11.97
N LYS A 24 4.11 7.48 -11.88
CA LYS A 24 4.72 6.73 -12.99
C LYS A 24 4.40 5.23 -12.98
N MET A 25 3.74 4.75 -11.92
CA MET A 25 3.48 3.34 -11.69
C MET A 25 1.98 3.12 -11.54
N LYS A 26 1.44 2.18 -12.31
CA LYS A 26 0.05 1.75 -12.13
C LYS A 26 -0.06 0.96 -10.83
N PHE A 27 -1.26 0.97 -10.24
CA PHE A 27 -1.52 0.24 -9.01
C PHE A 27 -1.14 -1.25 -9.11
N MET A 28 -1.56 -1.94 -10.18
CA MET A 28 -1.28 -3.37 -10.36
C MET A 28 0.22 -3.66 -10.43
N ASP A 29 0.99 -2.80 -11.11
CA ASP A 29 2.44 -2.96 -11.23
C ASP A 29 3.12 -2.78 -9.86
N GLY A 30 2.69 -1.77 -9.09
CA GLY A 30 3.19 -1.51 -7.75
C GLY A 30 2.83 -2.62 -6.77
N LEU A 31 1.61 -3.15 -6.87
CA LEU A 31 1.13 -4.25 -6.03
C LEU A 31 1.98 -5.51 -6.24
N HIS A 32 2.18 -5.94 -7.50
CA HIS A 32 3.02 -7.10 -7.79
C HIS A 32 4.46 -6.91 -7.31
N ARG A 33 5.07 -5.76 -7.60
CA ARG A 33 6.44 -5.46 -7.12
C ARG A 33 6.56 -5.51 -5.60
N THR A 34 5.51 -5.05 -4.89
CA THR A 34 5.48 -5.07 -3.43
C THR A 34 5.38 -6.50 -2.90
N ILE A 35 4.55 -7.33 -3.52
CA ILE A 35 4.42 -8.75 -3.18
C ILE A 35 5.76 -9.47 -3.42
N ASP A 36 6.36 -9.27 -4.59
CA ASP A 36 7.64 -9.87 -4.96
C ASP A 36 8.74 -9.49 -3.98
N TRP A 37 8.85 -8.19 -3.65
CA TRP A 37 9.80 -7.69 -2.65
C TRP A 37 9.57 -8.33 -1.27
N TYR A 38 8.31 -8.48 -0.85
CA TYR A 38 7.99 -9.09 0.44
C TYR A 38 8.49 -10.54 0.50
N PHE A 39 8.17 -11.35 -0.51
CA PHE A 39 8.61 -12.76 -0.55
C PHE A 39 10.12 -12.91 -0.76
N ALA A 40 10.77 -11.97 -1.46
CA ALA A 40 12.22 -11.99 -1.64
C ALA A 40 12.99 -11.60 -0.37
N THR A 41 12.39 -10.86 0.55
CA THR A 41 13.09 -10.28 1.72
C THR A 41 12.65 -10.85 3.06
N LYS A 42 11.54 -11.57 3.12
CA LYS A 42 11.03 -12.17 4.35
C LYS A 42 11.24 -13.66 4.38
N ASP A 43 11.78 -14.13 5.50
CA ASP A 43 11.80 -15.55 5.80
C ASP A 43 10.43 -16.01 6.31
N ARG A 44 9.92 -17.10 5.73
CA ARG A 44 8.59 -17.61 6.04
C ARG A 44 8.49 -18.16 7.46
N SER A 45 9.57 -18.73 8.00
CA SER A 45 9.58 -19.27 9.36
C SER A 45 9.56 -18.13 10.39
N GLU A 46 10.37 -17.10 10.18
CA GLU A 46 10.39 -15.91 11.04
C GLU A 46 9.02 -15.21 11.05
N VAL A 47 8.41 -15.04 9.88
CA VAL A 47 7.07 -14.43 9.77
C VAL A 47 6.03 -15.28 10.52
N LYS A 48 6.07 -16.61 10.37
CA LYS A 48 5.14 -17.52 11.05
C LYS A 48 5.25 -17.44 12.57
N GLU A 49 6.46 -17.34 13.10
CA GLU A 49 6.71 -17.22 14.54
C GLU A 49 6.26 -15.87 15.11
N ARG A 50 6.43 -14.79 14.35
CA ARG A 50 6.06 -13.43 14.78
C ARG A 50 4.58 -13.12 14.61
N LEU A 51 3.90 -13.78 13.66
CA LEU A 51 2.50 -13.50 13.32
C LEU A 51 1.56 -13.46 14.54
N PRO A 52 1.63 -14.39 15.51
CA PRO A 52 0.74 -14.37 16.68
C PRO A 52 0.90 -13.13 17.58
N LEU A 53 2.06 -12.49 17.57
CA LEU A 53 2.35 -11.27 18.35
C LEU A 53 1.93 -9.99 17.61
N ALA A 54 1.79 -10.05 16.29
CA ALA A 54 1.49 -8.91 15.44
C ALA A 54 -0.02 -8.68 15.23
N LEU A 55 -0.87 -9.64 15.62
CA LEU A 55 -2.31 -9.54 15.50
C LEU A 55 -2.89 -8.87 16.75
N VAL A 56 -3.66 -7.81 16.55
CA VAL A 56 -4.20 -6.97 17.64
C VAL A 56 -5.46 -7.56 18.27
N GLU A 57 -6.16 -8.46 17.58
CA GLU A 57 -7.36 -9.15 18.09
C GLU A 57 -7.38 -10.62 17.67
N ARG A 58 -7.88 -11.49 18.56
CA ARG A 58 -8.11 -12.93 18.36
C ARG A 58 -9.59 -13.24 18.30
#